data_AF-A0A8A7KHV0-F1
#
_entry.id   AF-A0A8A7KHV0-F1
#
_cell.length_a   1.000
_cell.length_b   1.000
_cell.length_c   1.000
_cell.angle_alpha   90.00
_cell.angle_beta   90.00
_cell.angle_gamma   90.00
#
_symmetry.space_group_name_H-M   'P 1'
#
loop_
_entity.id
_entity.type
_entity.pdbx_description
1 polymer ?
#
loop_
_entity_poly.entity_id
_entity_poly.type
_entity_poly.pdbx_seq_one_letter_code
_entity_poly.pdbx_strand_id
1 'polypeptide(L)' 'MYRIHCPNCNHYNYSASRAGKWLCCYCGKDLANEKVETTTETNKDNKREKLA' A
#
# COMPACT_ATOMS: atom_id res chain seq x y z
N MET A 1 3.36 5.24 -8.88
CA MET A 1 4.04 4.65 -7.70
C MET A 1 3.17 3.52 -7.16
N TYR A 2 3.77 2.48 -6.61
CA TYR A 2 3.07 1.32 -6.06
C TYR A 2 3.28 1.28 -4.55
N ARG A 3 2.30 0.75 -3.83
CA ARG A 3 2.39 0.49 -2.40
C ARG A 3 1.89 -0.91 -2.07
N ILE A 4 2.37 -1.44 -0.95
CA ILE A 4 1.89 -2.71 -0.38
C ILE A 4 1.73 -2.55 1.13
N HIS A 5 0.66 -3.10 1.68
CA HIS A 5 0.42 -3.14 3.12
C HIS A 5 1.12 -4.35 3.72
N CYS A 6 1.85 -4.15 4.83
CA CYS A 6 2.42 -5.26 5.59
C CYS A 6 1.45 -5.68 6.71
N PRO A 7 0.86 -6.89 6.67
CA PRO A 7 -0.08 -7.34 7.69
C PRO A 7 0.59 -7.66 9.04
N ASN A 8 1.93 -7.75 9.10
CA ASN A 8 2.65 -8.08 10.32
C ASN A 8 2.92 -6.86 11.22
N CYS A 9 3.37 -5.76 10.61
CA CYS A 9 3.72 -4.54 11.34
C CYS A 9 2.82 -3.35 11.00
N ASN A 10 1.79 -3.57 10.17
CA ASN A 10 0.80 -2.58 9.78
C ASN A 10 1.38 -1.32 9.08
N HIS A 11 2.57 -1.44 8.47
CA HIS A 11 3.23 -0.37 7.72
C HIS A 11 3.05 -0.54 6.21
N TYR A 12 3.06 0.58 5.49
CA TYR A 12 3.08 0.59 4.03
C TYR A 12 4.52 0.64 3.50
N ASN A 13 4.78 -0.13 2.45
CA ASN A 13 6.03 -0.11 1.70
C ASN A 13 5.75 0.40 0.29
N TYR A 14 6.69 1.14 -0.29
CA TYR A 14 6.52 1.81 -1.57
C TYR A 14 7.60 1.40 -2.57
N SER A 15 7.22 1.30 -3.85
CA SER A 15 8.16 1.01 -4.93
C SER A 15 7.75 1.72 -6.22
N ALA A 16 8.74 1.99 -7.08
CA ALA A 16 8.51 2.49 -8.43
C ALA A 16 7.99 1.40 -9.39
N SER A 17 8.17 0.12 -9.04
CA SER A 17 7.76 -1.04 -9.84
C SER A 17 6.76 -1.93 -9.09
N ARG A 18 5.77 -2.48 -9.80
CA ARG A 18 4.88 -3.53 -9.28
C ARG A 18 5.57 -4.88 -9.20
N ALA A 19 6.44 -5.15 -10.17
CA ALA A 19 7.13 -6.43 -10.31
C ALA A 19 8.37 -6.49 -9.42
N GLY A 20 8.61 -7.66 -8.82
CA GLY A 20 9.77 -7.93 -7.98
C GLY A 20 9.41 -8.66 -6.69
N LYS A 21 10.44 -9.00 -5.91
CA LYS A 21 10.28 -9.48 -4.54
C LYS A 21 9.92 -8.29 -3.65
N TRP A 22 8.83 -8.40 -2.90
CA TRP A 22 8.44 -7.38 -1.95
C TRP A 22 8.85 -7.83 -0.55
N LEU A 23 9.68 -7.04 0.12
CA LEU A 23 10.06 -7.26 1.51
C LEU A 23 9.65 -6.03 2.32
N CYS A 24 9.07 -6.26 3.49
CA CYS A 24 8.78 -5.16 4.41
C CYS A 24 10.10 -4.59 4.96
N CYS A 25 10.39 -3.31 4.73
CA CYS A 25 11.60 -2.67 5.24
C CYS A 25 11.60 -2.48 6.77
N TYR A 26 10.44 -2.63 7.42
CA TYR A 26 10.29 -2.46 8.86
C TYR A 26 10.50 -3.77 9.65
N CYS A 27 9.85 -4.84 9.22
CA CYS A 27 9.88 -6.13 9.95
C CYS A 27 10.53 -7.27 9.17
N GLY A 28 10.96 -7.04 7.93
CA GLY A 28 11.61 -8.07 7.10
C GLY A 28 10.68 -9.18 6.62
N LYS A 29 9.35 -9.06 6.79
CA LYS A 29 8.39 -10.05 6.27
C LYS A 29 8.36 -10.01 4.74
N ASP A 30 8.34 -11.19 4.13
CA ASP A 30 8.09 -11.36 2.70
C ASP A 30 6.62 -11.05 2.37
N LEU A 31 6.43 -10.17 1.40
CA LEU A 31 5.14 -9.68 0.92
C LEU A 31 4.90 -10.05 -0.55
N ALA A 32 5.67 -10.99 -1.13
CA ALA A 32 5.51 -11.39 -2.53
C ALA A 32 4.10 -11.89 -2.88
N ASN A 33 3.34 -12.38 -1.89
CA ASN A 33 1.95 -12.85 -2.07
C ASN A 33 0.89 -11.82 -1.65
N GLU A 34 1.30 -10.63 -1.21
CA GLU A 34 0.37 -9.60 -0.75
C GLU A 34 -0.11 -8.70 -1.90
N LYS A 35 -1.25 -8.04 -1.70
CA LYS A 35 -1.88 -7.22 -2.75
C LYS A 35 -1.14 -5.90 -2.94
N VAL A 36 -0.53 -5.71 -4.11
CA VAL A 36 0.08 -4.44 -4.52
C VAL A 36 -0.96 -3.48 -5.08
N GLU A 37 -1.02 -2.29 -4.49
CA GLU A 37 -1.90 -1.18 -4.89
C GLU A 37 -1.12 -0.13 -5.69
N THR A 38 -1.77 0.49 -6.67
CA THR A 38 -1.17 1.59 -7.43
C THR A 38 -1.63 2.90 -6.80
N THR A 39 -0.70 3.79 -6.44
CA THR A 39 -1.02 5.09 -5.82
C THR A 39 -1.52 6.14 -6.82
N THR A 40 -1.91 5.72 -8.02
CA THR A 40 -2.57 6.58 -9.02
C THR A 40 -4.06 6.66 -8.71
N GLU A 41 -4.41 7.04 -7.50
CA GLU A 41 -5.79 7.33 -7.14
C GLU A 41 -5.98 8.82 -7.31
N THR A 42 -6.46 9.20 -8.51
CA THR A 42 -7.21 10.44 -8.69
C THR A 42 -8.28 10.49 -7.62
N ASN A 43 -8.26 11.55 -6.81
CA ASN A 43 -9.31 11.98 -5.88
C ASN A 43 -10.70 11.50 -6.32
N LYS A 44 -11.22 10.42 -5.73
CA LYS A 44 -12.62 10.01 -5.89
C LYS A 44 -13.35 9.77 -4.57
N ASP A 45 -12.82 10.27 -3.46
CA ASP A 45 -13.57 10.35 -2.20
C ASP A 45 -13.43 11.72 -1.53
N ASN A 46 -13.73 12.77 -2.31
CA ASN A 46 -14.26 14.00 -1.73
C ASN A 46 -15.76 13.79 -1.43
N LYS A 47 -16.06 13.04 -0.37
CA LYS A 47 -17.34 13.18 0.35
C LYS A 47 -17.16 12.85 1.82
N ARG A 48 -16.38 13.70 2.50
CA ARG A 48 -16.52 13.88 3.94
C ARG A 48 -17.97 14.22 4.25
N GLU A 49 -18.56 13.42 5.12
CA GLU A 49 -19.82 13.71 5.78
C GLU A 49 -19.78 15.11 6.43
N LYS A 50 -20.83 15.91 6.20
CA LYS A 50 -21.37 16.83 7.20
C LYS A 50 -22.81 16.36 7.41
N LEU A 51 -23.02 15.65 8.51
CA LEU A 51 -23.51 16.16 9.81
C LEU A 51 -25.02 16.37 9.79
N ALA A 52 -25.62 15.85 10.85
CA ALA A 52 -27.01 15.96 11.31
C ALA A 52 -27.76 17.25 10.93
#